data_AF-A0A1V2LVH4-F1
#
_entry.id   AF-A0A1V2LVH4-F1
#
_cell.length_a   1.000
_cell.length_b   1.000
_cell.length_c   1.000
_cell.angle_alpha   90.00
_cell.angle_beta   90.00
_cell.angle_gamma   90.00
#
_symmetry.space_group_name_H-M   'P 1'
#
loop_
_entity.id
_entity.type
_entity.pdbx_description
1 polymer ?
#
loop_
_entity_poly.entity_id
_entity_poly.type
_entity_poly.pdbx_seq_one_letter_code
_entity_poly.pdbx_strand_id
1 'polypeptide(L)'
;MYLHWNKIIIHGQISSTYKFALAEAILEMASDGKKEVTLEELSLYYAYHMCFHLKEAKKQATYKKSKFLEVCKLYNDEEIVLDDLIKVTVKNGFNHVID
;
A
#
# COMPACT_ATOMS: atom_id res chain seq x y z
N MET A 1 24.98 6.14 -12.77
CA MET A 1 23.59 6.67 -12.64
C MET A 1 22.84 5.72 -11.74
N TYR A 2 22.40 6.17 -10.55
CA TYR A 2 21.69 5.31 -9.60
C TYR A 2 20.20 5.65 -9.60
N LEU A 3 19.37 4.62 -9.71
CA LEU A 3 17.92 4.75 -9.64
C LEU A 3 17.49 4.61 -8.18
N HIS A 4 16.98 5.68 -7.59
CA HIS A 4 16.46 5.67 -6.23
C HIS A 4 14.95 5.49 -6.25
N TRP A 5 14.51 4.24 -6.11
CA TRP A 5 13.12 3.82 -6.10
C TRP A 5 12.24 4.62 -5.11
N ASN A 6 12.72 4.91 -3.89
CA ASN A 6 12.00 5.77 -2.93
C ASN A 6 11.65 7.16 -3.50
N LYS A 7 12.51 7.72 -4.36
CA LYS A 7 12.23 9.01 -5.01
C LYS A 7 11.22 8.87 -6.14
N ILE A 8 11.15 7.73 -6.81
CA ILE A 8 10.13 7.44 -7.83
C ILE A 8 8.76 7.31 -7.17
N ILE A 9 8.68 6.68 -5.99
CA ILE A 9 7.43 6.52 -5.26
C ILE A 9 6.83 7.87 -4.84
N ILE A 10 7.66 8.79 -4.32
CA ILE A 10 7.25 10.14 -3.90
C ILE A 10 6.73 10.99 -5.08
N HIS A 11 7.26 10.77 -6.29
CA HIS A 11 6.95 11.57 -7.48
C HIS A 11 6.01 10.86 -8.48
N GLY A 12 5.77 9.57 -8.30
CA GLY A 12 4.96 8.74 -9.19
C GLY A 12 3.47 8.95 -8.96
N GLN A 13 2.70 8.82 -10.05
CA GLN A 13 1.23 8.80 -9.95
C GLN A 13 0.78 7.68 -9.01
N ILE A 14 -0.38 7.86 -8.40
CA ILE A 14 -1.02 6.88 -7.51
C ILE A 14 -1.01 5.46 -8.09
N SER A 15 -1.25 5.30 -9.39
CA SER A 15 -1.22 4.00 -10.09
C SER A 15 0.12 3.26 -9.97
N SER A 16 1.23 4.00 -9.91
CA SER A 16 2.56 3.46 -9.65
C SER A 16 2.77 3.18 -8.17
N THR A 17 2.23 4.01 -7.27
CA THR A 17 2.30 3.80 -5.81
C THR A 17 1.72 2.44 -5.38
N TYR A 18 0.58 2.03 -5.96
CA TYR A 18 0.00 0.70 -5.71
C TYR A 18 0.99 -0.44 -6.01
N LYS A 19 1.71 -0.34 -7.14
CA LYS A 19 2.65 -1.39 -7.59
C LYS A 19 3.92 -1.41 -6.76
N PHE A 20 4.41 -0.25 -6.35
CA PHE A 20 5.59 -0.16 -5.50
C PHE A 20 5.32 -0.67 -4.07
N ALA A 21 4.19 -0.28 -3.47
CA ALA A 21 3.79 -0.81 -2.17
C ALA A 21 3.63 -2.35 -2.20
N LEU A 22 3.13 -2.90 -3.32
CA LEU A 22 3.00 -4.35 -3.48
C LEU A 22 4.38 -5.01 -3.61
N ALA A 23 5.27 -4.43 -4.42
CA ALA A 23 6.63 -4.95 -4.57
C ALA A 23 7.40 -4.93 -3.25
N GLU A 24 7.27 -3.87 -2.46
CA GLU A 24 7.86 -3.77 -1.12
C GLU A 24 7.34 -4.86 -0.18
N ALA A 25 6.02 -5.03 -0.12
CA ALA A 25 5.41 -6.09 0.68
C ALA A 25 5.93 -7.48 0.30
N ILE A 26 5.99 -7.78 -1.00
CA ILE A 26 6.51 -9.07 -1.50
C ILE A 26 7.99 -9.24 -1.15
N LEU A 27 8.82 -8.21 -1.33
CA LEU A 27 10.25 -8.28 -1.04
C LEU A 27 10.52 -8.48 0.45
N GLU A 28 9.76 -7.80 1.31
CA GLU A 28 9.87 -7.94 2.76
C GLU A 28 9.51 -9.37 3.19
N MET A 29 8.38 -9.89 2.72
CA MET A 29 7.96 -11.27 3.02
C MET A 29 8.92 -12.32 2.45
N ALA A 30 9.47 -12.08 1.25
CA ALA A 30 10.45 -12.97 0.63
C ALA A 30 11.79 -12.94 1.37
N SER A 31 12.17 -11.80 1.96
CA SER A 31 13.38 -11.67 2.78
C SER A 31 13.31 -12.48 4.07
N ASP A 32 12.09 -12.71 4.59
CA ASP A 32 11.80 -13.64 5.69
C ASP A 32 11.81 -15.12 5.24
N GLY A 33 12.15 -15.40 3.98
CA GLY A 33 12.23 -16.75 3.42
C GLY A 33 10.88 -17.37 3.05
N LYS A 34 9.78 -16.61 3.11
CA LYS A 34 8.46 -17.09 2.69
C LYS A 34 8.42 -17.25 1.16
N LYS A 35 7.89 -18.38 0.70
CA LYS A 35 7.68 -18.67 -0.74
C LYS A 35 6.22 -18.55 -1.18
N GLU A 36 5.32 -18.59 -0.21
CA GLU A 36 3.89 -18.42 -0.37
C GLU A 36 3.36 -17.70 0.88
N VAL A 37 2.29 -16.93 0.69
CA VAL A 37 1.69 -16.11 1.73
C VAL A 37 0.18 -16.09 1.55
N THR A 38 -0.55 -15.99 2.65
CA THR A 38 -1.99 -15.77 2.59
C THR A 38 -2.30 -14.36 2.09
N LEU A 39 -3.50 -14.15 1.56
CA LEU A 39 -3.93 -12.82 1.11
C LEU A 39 -4.04 -11.86 2.31
N GLU A 40 -4.43 -12.36 3.48
CA GLU A 40 -4.48 -11.61 4.73
C GLU A 40 -3.09 -11.15 5.17
N GLU A 41 -2.08 -12.03 5.16
CA GLU A 41 -0.70 -11.64 5.46
C GLU A 41 -0.20 -10.60 4.46
N LEU A 42 -0.40 -10.83 3.15
CA LEU A 42 -0.01 -9.87 2.13
C LEU A 42 -0.68 -8.52 2.35
N SER A 43 -1.97 -8.51 2.72
CA SER A 43 -2.75 -7.31 2.98
C SER A 43 -2.16 -6.46 4.09
N LEU A 44 -1.62 -7.09 5.15
CA LEU A 44 -0.98 -6.36 6.24
C LEU A 44 0.23 -5.56 5.76
N TYR A 45 1.20 -6.23 5.13
CA TYR A 45 2.42 -5.58 4.63
C TYR A 45 2.10 -4.55 3.55
N TYR A 46 1.17 -4.90 2.66
CA TYR A 46 0.74 -4.02 1.59
C TYR A 46 0.08 -2.73 2.09
N ALA A 47 -0.88 -2.85 3.01
CA ALA A 47 -1.56 -1.70 3.59
C ALA A 47 -0.58 -0.81 4.36
N TYR A 48 0.39 -1.39 5.06
CA TYR A 48 1.43 -0.65 5.76
C TYR A 48 2.24 0.25 4.80
N HIS A 49 2.81 -0.33 3.74
CA HIS A 49 3.56 0.44 2.74
C HIS A 49 2.70 1.49 2.05
N MET A 50 1.43 1.18 1.77
CA MET A 50 0.49 2.15 1.21
C MET A 50 0.24 3.34 2.15
N CYS A 51 0.00 3.07 3.44
CA CYS A 51 -0.19 4.10 4.46
C CYS A 51 1.06 4.97 4.59
N PHE A 52 2.25 4.37 4.61
CA PHE A 52 3.52 5.08 4.63
C PHE A 52 3.66 6.03 3.43
N HIS A 53 3.44 5.53 2.21
CA HIS A 53 3.56 6.35 1.00
C HIS A 53 2.55 7.50 0.96
N LEU A 54 1.31 7.29 1.42
CA LEU A 54 0.31 8.35 1.49
C LEU A 54 0.68 9.44 2.51
N LYS A 55 1.31 9.05 3.61
CA LYS A 55 1.78 9.99 4.64
C LYS A 55 2.91 10.88 4.11
N GLU A 56 3.84 10.28 3.35
CA GLU A 56 4.99 10.97 2.77
C GLU A 56 4.64 11.78 1.50
N ALA A 57 3.71 11.31 0.67
CA ALA A 57 3.37 11.90 -0.63
C ALA A 57 2.09 12.76 -0.61
N LYS A 58 2.01 13.75 0.31
CA LYS A 58 0.83 14.62 0.53
C LYS A 58 0.22 15.32 -0.71
N LYS A 59 1.00 15.51 -1.78
CA LYS A 59 0.61 16.35 -2.94
C LYS A 59 -0.20 15.65 -4.03
N GLN A 60 -0.25 14.31 -4.07
CA GLN A 60 -0.61 13.60 -5.31
C GLN A 60 -2.01 13.01 -5.37
N ALA A 61 -2.79 13.17 -4.31
CA ALA A 61 -3.97 12.36 -4.19
C ALA A 61 -5.24 13.03 -4.74
N THR A 62 -5.52 12.73 -6.01
CA THR A 62 -6.87 12.75 -6.56
C THR A 62 -7.65 11.56 -5.99
N TYR A 63 -8.05 11.69 -4.72
CA TYR A 63 -8.73 10.68 -3.89
C TYR A 63 -10.12 10.25 -4.35
N LYS A 64 -10.69 10.86 -5.41
CA LYS A 64 -12.12 10.76 -5.70
C LYS A 64 -12.46 9.37 -6.23
N LYS A 65 -12.65 8.38 -5.33
CA LYS A 65 -13.46 7.13 -5.40
C LYS A 65 -12.80 5.84 -4.86
N SER A 66 -11.54 5.84 -4.40
CA SER A 66 -10.95 4.60 -3.86
C SER A 66 -11.26 4.43 -2.37
N LYS A 67 -12.14 3.45 -2.05
CA LYS A 67 -12.45 3.06 -0.67
C LYS A 67 -11.21 2.60 0.11
N PHE A 68 -10.26 1.95 -0.57
CA PHE A 68 -9.03 1.52 0.06
C PHE A 68 -8.14 2.71 0.46
N LEU A 69 -7.94 3.70 -0.42
CA LEU A 69 -7.14 4.88 -0.09
C LEU A 69 -7.76 5.72 1.02
N GLU A 70 -9.09 5.80 1.07
CA GLU A 70 -9.82 6.46 2.15
C GLU A 70 -9.51 5.81 3.50
N VAL A 71 -9.59 4.48 3.57
CA VAL A 71 -9.31 3.73 4.81
C VAL A 71 -7.84 3.81 5.21
N CYS A 72 -6.89 3.79 4.26
CA CYS A 72 -5.48 4.05 4.57
C CYS A 72 -5.26 5.45 5.18
N LYS A 73 -5.99 6.46 4.69
CA LYS A 73 -5.92 7.81 5.25
C LYS A 73 -6.52 7.86 6.65
N LEU A 74 -7.70 7.29 6.86
CA LEU A 74 -8.33 7.21 8.18
C LEU A 74 -7.42 6.51 9.20
N TYR A 75 -6.72 5.45 8.78
CA TYR A 75 -5.74 4.77 9.63
C TYR A 75 -4.55 5.67 9.98
N ASN A 76 -4.00 6.39 8.99
CA ASN A 76 -2.92 7.37 9.21
C ASN A 76 -3.32 8.52 10.12
N ASP A 77 -4.60 8.90 10.10
CA ASP A 77 -5.21 9.93 10.95
C ASP A 77 -5.67 9.36 12.32
N GLU A 78 -5.37 8.08 12.61
CA GLU A 78 -5.71 7.35 13.85
C GLU A 78 -7.22 7.22 14.12
N GLU A 79 -8.06 7.33 13.08
CA GLU A 79 -9.52 7.26 13.18
C GLU A 79 -10.07 5.81 13.15
N ILE A 80 -9.27 4.85 12.69
CA ILE A 80 -9.62 3.43 12.64
C ILE A 80 -8.48 2.56 13.13
N VAL A 81 -8.79 1.32 13.52
CA VAL A 81 -7.79 0.33 13.95
C VAL A 81 -7.25 -0.49 12.77
N LEU A 82 -6.10 -1.14 13.00
CA LEU A 82 -5.43 -1.97 12.01
C LEU A 82 -6.33 -3.07 11.43
N ASP A 83 -7.14 -3.72 12.25
CA ASP A 83 -8.07 -4.76 11.80
C ASP A 83 -9.06 -4.26 10.73
N ASP A 84 -9.54 -3.03 10.87
CA ASP A 84 -10.47 -2.43 9.91
C ASP A 84 -9.76 -2.08 8.59
N LEU A 85 -8.50 -1.60 8.69
CA LEU A 85 -7.63 -1.40 7.54
C LEU A 85 -7.41 -2.72 6.77
N ILE A 86 -7.04 -3.79 7.47
CA ILE A 86 -6.76 -5.10 6.85
C ILE A 86 -8.02 -5.64 6.16
N LYS A 87 -9.17 -5.61 6.85
CA LYS A 87 -10.46 -6.08 6.27
C LYS A 87 -10.81 -5.41 4.95
N VAL A 88 -10.55 -4.11 4.83
CA VAL A 88 -10.81 -3.37 3.59
C VAL A 88 -9.73 -3.64 2.55
N THR A 89 -8.47 -3.79 2.97
CA THR A 89 -7.35 -4.10 2.09
C THR A 89 -7.55 -5.44 1.38
N VAL A 90 -7.96 -6.49 2.11
CA VAL A 90 -8.25 -7.81 1.53
C VAL A 90 -9.31 -7.71 0.42
N LYS A 91 -10.34 -6.88 0.61
CA LYS A 91 -11.49 -6.76 -0.31
C LYS A 91 -11.27 -5.80 -1.47
N ASN A 92 -10.46 -4.77 -1.28
CA ASN A 92 -10.42 -3.60 -2.18
C ASN A 92 -9.00 -3.13 -2.52
N GLY A 93 -7.98 -3.62 -1.82
CA GLY A 93 -6.59 -3.17 -1.98
C GLY A 93 -5.94 -3.64 -3.28
N PHE A 94 -6.36 -4.79 -3.81
CA PHE A 94 -5.70 -5.44 -4.95
C PHE A 94 -6.38 -5.23 -6.30
N ASN A 95 -7.53 -4.54 -6.35
CA ASN A 95 -8.33 -4.30 -7.57
C ASN A 95 -7.57 -3.59 -8.70
N HIS A 96 -6.43 -2.97 -8.39
CA HIS A 96 -5.61 -2.23 -9.37
C HIS A 96 -4.26 -2.90 -9.64
N VAL A 97 -4.02 -4.10 -9.08
CA VAL A 97 -2.69 -4.72 -9.06
C VAL A 97 -2.69 -6.22 -9.33
N ILE A 98 -3.76 -6.94 -8.98
CA ILE A 98 -3.87 -8.40 -9.16
C ILE A 98 -5.03 -8.77 -10.13
N ASP A 99 -6.02 -7.90 -10.29
CA ASP A 99 -7.10 -8.01 -11.30
C ASP A 99 -6.63 -7.58 -12.71
#